data_AF-A0A4V3B031-F1
#
_entry.id   AF-A0A4V3B031-F1
#
_cell.length_a   1.000
_cell.length_b   1.000
_cell.length_c   1.000
_cell.angle_alpha   90.00
_cell.angle_beta   90.00
_cell.angle_gamma   90.00
#
_symmetry.space_group_name_H-M   'P 1'
#
loop_
_entity.id
_entity.type
_entity.pdbx_description
1 polymer ?
#
loop_
_entity_poly.entity_id
_entity_poly.type
_entity_poly.pdbx_seq_one_letter_code
_entity_poly.pdbx_strand_id
1 'polypeptide(L)'
;MKKNRRNTLGYLSIIAVVSSVVFFFLPIDDKIDAIIIGLTSLLGIGFAIASKEVWYVLIGTILNIAMLGMSYLLLIGAEFSKL
;
A
#
# COMPACT_ATOMS: atom_id res chain seq x y z
N MET A 1 -11.94 20.12 14.26
CA MET A 1 -11.74 18.65 14.36
C MET A 1 -11.84 17.87 13.05
N LYS A 2 -12.77 18.16 12.12
CA LYS A 2 -12.96 17.37 10.88
C LYS A 2 -11.76 17.42 9.93
N LYS A 3 -11.09 18.58 9.82
CA LYS A 3 -9.89 18.79 8.99
C LYS A 3 -8.67 18.01 9.50
N ASN A 4 -8.41 18.01 10.81
CA ASN A 4 -7.30 17.23 11.38
C ASN A 4 -7.46 15.73 11.12
N ARG A 5 -8.67 15.17 11.29
CA ARG A 5 -8.91 13.75 10.99
C ARG A 5 -8.70 13.40 9.52
N ARG A 6 -9.07 14.29 8.59
CA ARG A 6 -8.82 14.13 7.16
C ARG A 6 -7.33 14.09 6.84
N ASN A 7 -6.56 14.99 7.43
CA ASN A 7 -5.11 14.99 7.28
C ASN A 7 -4.46 13.75 7.88
N THR A 8 -4.92 13.28 9.05
CA THR A 8 -4.44 12.03 9.65
C THR A 8 -4.66 10.84 8.73
N LEU A 9 -5.82 10.74 8.07
CA LEU A 9 -6.08 9.69 7.07
C LEU A 9 -5.15 9.81 5.86
N GLY A 10 -4.89 11.02 5.38
CA GLY A 10 -3.89 11.26 4.34
C GLY A 10 -2.50 10.77 4.74
N TYR A 11 -2.06 11.07 5.97
CA TYR A 11 -0.78 10.58 6.49
C TYR A 11 -0.75 9.06 6.64
N LEU A 12 -1.84 8.44 7.12
CA LEU A 12 -1.94 6.98 7.21
C LEU A 12 -1.82 6.31 5.84
N SER A 13 -2.35 6.93 4.78
CA SER A 13 -2.17 6.45 3.41
C SER A 13 -0.70 6.45 2.98
N ILE A 14 0.04 7.52 3.31
CA ILE A 14 1.48 7.61 3.02
C ILE A 14 2.28 6.60 3.85
N ILE A 15 1.95 6.45 5.13
CA ILE A 15 2.59 5.46 6.02
C ILE A 15 2.38 4.04 5.49
N ALA A 16 1.19 3.73 4.96
CA ALA A 16 0.92 2.45 4.32
C ALA A 16 1.86 2.18 3.15
N VAL A 17 2.08 3.17 2.27
CA VAL A 17 3.06 3.07 1.16
C VAL A 17 4.46 2.82 1.69
N VAL A 18 4.93 3.63 2.64
CA VAL A 18 6.29 3.51 3.19
C VAL A 18 6.48 2.13 3.82
N SER A 19 5.50 1.64 4.56
CA SER A 19 5.53 0.31 5.18
C SER A 19 5.58 -0.79 4.11
N SER A 20 4.72 -0.70 3.08
CA SER A 20 4.74 -1.62 1.94
C SER A 20 6.09 -1.68 1.24
N VAL A 21 6.75 -0.51 1.06
CA VAL A 21 8.09 -0.44 0.45
C VAL A 21 9.13 -1.13 1.34
N VAL A 22 9.05 -0.97 2.67
CA VAL A 22 9.95 -1.65 3.60
C VAL A 22 9.79 -3.17 3.49
N PHE A 23 8.56 -3.69 3.47
CA PHE A 23 8.31 -5.13 3.30
C PHE A 23 8.80 -5.65 1.94
N PHE A 24 8.70 -4.84 0.88
CA PHE A 24 9.21 -5.21 -0.43
C PHE A 24 10.74 -5.40 -0.45
N PHE A 25 11.50 -4.57 0.29
CA PHE A 25 12.96 -4.64 0.33
C PHE A 25 13.54 -5.54 1.43
N LEU A 26 12.73 -5.89 2.44
CA LEU A 26 13.10 -6.79 3.52
C LEU A 26 12.23 -8.06 3.48
N PRO A 27 12.34 -8.87 2.42
CA PRO A 27 11.49 -10.03 2.24
C PRO A 27 11.77 -11.11 3.29
N ILE A 28 10.71 -11.73 3.78
CA ILE A 28 10.71 -12.89 4.67
C ILE A 28 10.30 -14.14 3.86
N ASP A 29 9.22 -14.03 3.08
CA ASP A 29 8.68 -15.06 2.18
C ASP A 29 7.82 -14.37 1.12
N ASP A 30 8.10 -14.61 -0.15
CA ASP A 30 7.49 -13.87 -1.26
C ASP A 30 5.95 -13.90 -1.25
N LYS A 31 5.33 -15.00 -0.80
CA LYS A 31 3.87 -15.09 -0.72
C LYS A 31 3.33 -14.31 0.46
N ILE A 32 3.95 -14.45 1.63
CA ILE A 32 3.55 -13.72 2.84
C ILE A 32 3.73 -12.22 2.62
N ASP A 33 4.87 -11.79 2.06
CA ASP A 33 5.19 -10.40 1.80
C ASP A 33 4.22 -9.79 0.79
N ALA A 34 3.90 -10.52 -0.28
CA ALA A 34 2.88 -10.10 -1.23
C ALA A 34 1.51 -9.88 -0.57
N ILE A 35 1.08 -10.79 0.32
CA ILE A 35 -0.19 -10.63 1.05
C ILE A 35 -0.15 -9.39 1.95
N ILE A 36 0.95 -9.19 2.70
CA ILE A 36 1.12 -8.04 3.60
C ILE A 36 1.09 -6.73 2.82
N ILE A 37 1.88 -6.63 1.75
CA ILE A 37 1.95 -5.45 0.87
C ILE A 37 0.59 -5.19 0.24
N GLY A 38 -0.09 -6.22 -0.26
CA GLY A 38 -1.40 -6.10 -0.91
C GLY A 38 -2.47 -5.58 0.05
N LEU A 39 -2.59 -6.18 1.23
CA LEU A 39 -3.55 -5.74 2.26
C LEU A 39 -3.25 -4.33 2.76
N THR A 40 -1.98 -4.02 3.03
CA THR A 40 -1.55 -2.69 3.49
C THR A 40 -1.86 -1.63 2.44
N SER A 41 -1.62 -1.94 1.17
CA SER A 41 -1.88 -1.03 0.05
C SER A 41 -3.39 -0.78 -0.15
N LEU A 42 -4.23 -1.81 -0.04
CA LEU A 42 -5.68 -1.65 -0.07
C LEU A 42 -6.19 -0.73 1.05
N LEU A 43 -5.67 -0.92 2.27
CA LEU A 43 -5.94 -0.03 3.40
C LEU A 43 -5.47 1.40 3.13
N GLY A 44 -4.29 1.56 2.55
CA GLY A 44 -3.72 2.85 2.17
C GLY A 44 -4.56 3.61 1.14
N ILE A 45 -5.13 2.91 0.15
CA ILE A 45 -6.10 3.48 -0.81
C ILE A 45 -7.36 3.95 -0.07
N GLY A 46 -7.90 3.11 0.82
CA GLY A 46 -9.05 3.45 1.65
C GLY A 46 -8.81 4.74 2.46
N PHE A 47 -7.64 4.86 3.08
CA PHE A 47 -7.24 6.06 3.81
C PHE A 47 -7.08 7.28 2.91
N ALA A 48 -6.50 7.13 1.71
CA ALA A 48 -6.36 8.20 0.73
C ALA A 48 -7.72 8.79 0.36
N ILE A 49 -8.67 7.94 -0.05
CA ILE A 49 -10.02 8.35 -0.47
C ILE A 49 -10.78 8.96 0.71
N ALA A 50 -10.68 8.36 1.91
CA ALA A 50 -11.36 8.85 3.11
C ALA A 50 -10.82 10.21 3.59
N SER A 51 -9.58 10.57 3.25
CA SER A 51 -9.02 11.88 3.56
C SER A 51 -9.80 13.03 2.92
N LYS A 52 -10.41 12.82 1.74
CA LYS A 52 -11.11 13.85 0.94
C LYS A 52 -10.25 15.06 0.57
N GLU A 53 -8.93 14.99 0.77
CA GLU A 53 -7.97 16.03 0.40
C GLU A 53 -7.33 15.62 -0.93
N VAL A 54 -7.51 16.44 -1.97
CA VAL A 54 -7.16 16.08 -3.36
C VAL A 54 -5.72 15.59 -3.50
N TRP A 55 -4.79 16.24 -2.79
CA TRP A 55 -3.36 15.88 -2.82
C TRP A 55 -3.10 14.45 -2.31
N TYR A 56 -3.66 14.12 -1.13
CA TYR A 56 -3.52 12.78 -0.55
C TYR A 56 -4.29 11.73 -1.33
N VAL A 57 -5.47 12.09 -1.87
CA VAL A 57 -6.24 11.20 -2.74
C VAL A 57 -5.41 10.83 -3.97
N LEU A 58 -4.81 11.79 -4.67
CA LEU A 58 -4.04 11.50 -5.88
C LEU A 58 -2.75 10.72 -5.57
N ILE A 59 -1.87 11.28 -4.75
CA ILE A 59 -0.55 10.70 -4.52
C ILE A 59 -0.66 9.41 -3.70
N GLY A 60 -1.48 9.41 -2.65
CA GLY A 60 -1.70 8.23 -1.81
C GLY A 60 -2.30 7.09 -2.62
N THR A 61 -3.29 7.35 -3.49
CA THR A 61 -3.89 6.30 -4.31
C THR A 61 -2.91 5.78 -5.36
N ILE A 62 -2.22 6.65 -6.10
CA ILE A 62 -1.26 6.22 -7.14
C ILE A 62 -0.15 5.34 -6.54
N LEU A 63 0.44 5.79 -5.42
CA LEU A 63 1.52 5.05 -4.76
C LEU A 63 1.04 3.71 -4.20
N ASN A 64 -0.12 3.68 -3.53
CA ASN A 64 -0.65 2.42 -3.02
C ASN A 64 -1.09 1.47 -4.14
N ILE A 65 -1.63 1.97 -5.27
CA ILE A 65 -1.93 1.13 -6.44
C ILE A 65 -0.64 0.54 -7.02
N ALA A 66 0.43 1.31 -7.11
CA ALA A 66 1.71 0.81 -7.58
C ALA A 66 2.22 -0.33 -6.67
N MET A 67 2.14 -0.18 -5.36
CA MET A 67 2.52 -1.23 -4.41
C MET A 67 1.58 -2.45 -4.46
N LEU A 68 0.29 -2.23 -4.69
CA LEU A 68 -0.66 -3.33 -4.93
C LEU A 68 -0.29 -4.09 -6.22
N GLY A 69 0.09 -3.39 -7.29
CA GLY A 69 0.61 -4.01 -8.51
C GLY A 69 1.87 -4.83 -8.24
N MET A 70 2.81 -4.30 -7.45
CA MET A 70 4.01 -5.04 -7.04
C MET A 70 3.66 -6.30 -6.23
N SER A 71 2.69 -6.23 -5.31
CA SER A 71 2.25 -7.42 -4.57
C SER A 71 1.70 -8.51 -5.48
N TYR A 72 0.97 -8.13 -6.53
CA TYR A 72 0.44 -9.08 -7.50
C TYR A 72 1.57 -9.73 -8.30
N LEU A 73 2.58 -8.96 -8.71
CA LEU A 73 3.76 -9.49 -9.38
C LEU A 73 4.57 -10.43 -8.50
N LEU A 74 4.73 -10.12 -7.20
CA LEU A 74 5.38 -11.00 -6.23
C LEU A 74 4.63 -12.32 -6.07
N LEU A 75 3.29 -12.28 -5.96
CA LEU A 75 2.46 -13.49 -5.91
C LEU A 75 2.68 -14.40 -7.12
N ILE A 76 2.66 -13.81 -8.32
CA ILE A 76 2.93 -14.54 -9.56
C ILE A 76 4.35 -15.11 -9.57
N GLY A 77 5.35 -14.30 -9.23
CA GLY A 77 6.75 -14.74 -9.18
C GLY A 77 6.97 -15.90 -8.22
N ALA A 78 6.33 -15.85 -7.04
CA ALA A 78 6.39 -16.90 -6.04
C ALA A 78 5.74 -18.22 -6.47
N GLU A 79 4.80 -18.18 -7.42
CA GLU A 79 4.23 -19.39 -8.03
C GLU A 79 5.15 -19.96 -9.10
N PHE A 80 5.74 -19.11 -9.95
CA PHE A 80 6.71 -19.56 -10.95
C PHE A 80 8.00 -20.11 -10.36
N SER A 81 8.49 -19.57 -9.23
CA SER A 81 9.72 -20.04 -8.59
C SER A 81 9.61 -21.46 -7.99
N LYS A 82 8.41 -22.04 -7.92
CA LYS A 82 8.19 -23.41 -7.42
C LYS A 82 8.17 -24.47 -8.52
N LEU A 83 8.26 -24.06 -9.79
CA LEU A 83 8.41 -24.93 -10.97
C LEU A 83 9.89 -25.19 -11.27
#